data_AF-A0A7L2R4J8-F1
#
_entry.id   AF-A0A7L2R4J8-F1
#
_cell.length_a   1.000
_cell.length_b   1.000
_cell.length_c   1.000
_cell.angle_alpha   90.00
_cell.angle_beta   90.00
_cell.angle_gamma   90.00
#
_symmetry.space_group_name_H-M   'P 1'
#
loop_
_entity.id
_entity.type
_entity.pdbx_description
1 polymer ?
#
loop_
_entity_poly.entity_id
_entity_poly.type
_entity_poly.pdbx_seq_one_letter_code
_entity_poly.pdbx_strand_id
1 'polypeptide(L)'
;SPQLQRKRHIGNDIVAIVFQDENTPFVPDMIASNFLHAFVVVQLEQGGTQGTLYKVSVTARDDVPFFGPPLPDPAIFRKGPEFQEFLLTKLINAEYACYRAEKFAKLEERTRAALLETLHEELQARSQAMLGLGPDDERADNGGAAPGFFESFK
;
A
#
# COMPACT_ATOMS: atom_id res chain seq x y z
N SER A 1 20.96 16.02 -9.69
CA SER A 1 20.46 17.17 -8.91
C SER A 1 19.74 16.65 -7.66
N PRO A 2 19.69 17.44 -6.57
CA PRO A 2 19.03 17.05 -5.29
C PRO A 2 17.56 16.60 -5.43
N GLN A 3 16.91 16.95 -6.55
CA GLN A 3 15.53 16.59 -6.87
C GLN A 3 15.35 15.12 -7.28
N LEU A 4 16.40 14.45 -7.78
CA LEU A 4 16.30 13.06 -8.26
C LEU A 4 16.18 12.05 -7.10
N GLN A 5 16.80 12.34 -5.94
CA GLN A 5 16.68 11.49 -4.74
C GLN A 5 15.30 11.62 -4.07
N ARG A 6 14.73 12.85 -3.99
CA ARG A 6 13.36 13.05 -3.48
C ARG A 6 12.30 12.40 -4.38
N LYS A 7 12.49 12.45 -5.71
CA LYS A 7 11.62 11.76 -6.69
C LYS A 7 11.62 10.24 -6.55
N ARG A 8 12.70 9.62 -6.07
CA ARG A 8 12.81 8.16 -5.90
C ARG A 8 12.07 7.63 -4.67
N HIS A 9 11.66 8.49 -3.73
CA HIS A 9 10.94 8.07 -2.53
C HIS A 9 9.45 8.43 -2.63
N ILE A 10 9.13 9.68 -3.00
CA ILE A 10 7.73 10.14 -3.16
C ILE A 10 7.00 9.42 -4.31
N GLY A 11 7.74 9.01 -5.36
CA GLY A 11 7.16 8.33 -6.52
C GLY A 11 6.74 6.88 -6.29
N ASN A 12 7.11 6.26 -5.16
CA ASN A 12 6.79 4.87 -4.83
C ASN A 12 5.70 4.75 -3.74
N ASP A 13 5.27 5.88 -3.16
CA ASP A 13 4.18 5.89 -2.20
C ASP A 13 2.83 5.71 -2.92
N ILE A 14 1.83 5.18 -2.20
CA ILE A 14 0.47 5.01 -2.71
C ILE A 14 -0.37 6.27 -2.46
N VAL A 15 -0.18 6.88 -1.28
CA VAL A 15 -0.91 8.07 -0.82
C VAL A 15 0.09 9.15 -0.44
N ALA A 16 -0.16 10.40 -0.85
CA ALA A 16 0.69 11.53 -0.49
C ALA A 16 -0.10 12.68 0.15
N ILE A 17 0.57 13.39 1.06
CA ILE A 17 0.08 14.68 1.58
C ILE A 17 0.71 15.79 0.75
N VAL A 18 -0.10 16.72 0.26
CA VAL A 18 0.35 17.94 -0.39
C VAL A 18 0.08 19.11 0.56
N PHE A 19 1.12 19.64 1.18
CA PHE A 19 1.00 20.83 2.01
C PHE A 19 1.14 22.09 1.15
N GLN A 20 0.18 23.00 1.26
CA GLN A 20 0.12 24.23 0.47
C GLN A 20 0.10 25.46 1.38
N ASP A 21 1.02 26.40 1.13
CA ASP A 21 0.99 27.72 1.78
C ASP A 21 -0.02 28.66 1.09
N GLU A 22 -0.19 28.53 -0.23
CA GLU A 22 -1.16 29.27 -1.04
C GLU A 22 -2.05 28.30 -1.82
N ASN A 23 -3.29 28.71 -2.14
CA ASN A 23 -4.24 27.90 -2.91
C ASN A 23 -3.80 27.75 -4.37
N THR A 24 -2.83 26.89 -4.61
CA THR A 24 -2.36 26.52 -5.94
C THR A 24 -3.15 25.30 -6.40
N PRO A 25 -3.82 25.33 -7.57
CA PRO A 25 -4.52 24.16 -8.10
C PRO A 25 -3.58 22.94 -8.15
N PHE A 26 -4.04 21.82 -7.60
CA PHE A 26 -3.32 20.55 -7.61
C PHE A 26 -4.23 19.47 -8.19
N VAL A 27 -3.75 18.74 -9.19
CA VAL A 27 -4.42 17.54 -9.72
C VAL A 27 -3.45 16.36 -9.72
N PRO A 28 -3.94 15.12 -9.52
CA PRO A 28 -3.11 13.90 -9.51
C PRO A 28 -2.16 13.78 -10.70
N ASP A 29 -2.62 14.18 -11.89
CA ASP A 29 -1.87 14.08 -13.15
C ASP A 29 -0.60 14.95 -13.20
N MET A 30 -0.48 15.94 -12.30
CA MET A 30 0.73 16.77 -12.20
C MET A 30 1.95 15.96 -11.72
N ILE A 31 1.74 14.82 -11.05
CA ILE A 31 2.82 13.95 -10.58
C ILE A 31 2.82 12.65 -11.39
N ALA A 32 3.83 12.50 -12.25
CA ALA A 32 4.07 11.26 -12.96
C ALA A 32 4.58 10.17 -12.00
N SER A 33 3.64 9.43 -11.38
CA SER A 33 3.92 8.24 -10.58
C SER A 33 3.01 7.08 -10.96
N ASN A 34 3.61 5.89 -10.94
CA ASN A 34 2.92 4.62 -11.14
C ASN A 34 2.21 4.12 -9.88
N PHE A 35 2.57 4.65 -8.71
CA PHE A 35 2.11 4.17 -7.40
C PHE A 35 1.16 5.16 -6.71
N LEU A 36 1.36 6.47 -6.90
CA LEU A 36 0.47 7.47 -6.29
C LEU A 36 -0.93 7.41 -6.90
N HIS A 37 -1.93 7.09 -6.08
CA HIS A 37 -3.33 6.97 -6.46
C HIS A 37 -4.26 7.90 -5.68
N ALA A 38 -3.84 8.40 -4.50
CA ALA A 38 -4.61 9.35 -3.71
C ALA A 38 -3.72 10.45 -3.09
N PHE A 39 -4.31 11.64 -2.95
CA PHE A 39 -3.68 12.82 -2.38
C PHE A 39 -4.61 13.49 -1.39
N VAL A 40 -4.06 13.84 -0.22
CA VAL A 40 -4.72 14.71 0.75
C VAL A 40 -4.01 16.06 0.71
N VAL A 41 -4.71 17.07 0.21
CA VAL A 41 -4.19 18.44 0.12
C VAL A 41 -4.56 19.18 1.40
N VAL A 42 -3.55 19.67 2.11
CA VAL A 42 -3.69 20.43 3.35
C VAL A 42 -3.18 21.84 3.08
N GLN A 43 -4.11 22.79 3.01
CA GLN A 43 -3.79 24.19 2.77
C GLN A 43 -3.82 24.96 4.09
N LEU A 44 -2.76 25.72 4.37
CA LEU A 44 -2.72 26.64 5.49
C LEU A 44 -3.70 27.80 5.26
N GLU A 45 -4.57 28.05 6.24
CA GLU A 45 -5.47 29.20 6.26
C GLU A 45 -5.13 30.08 7.47
N GLN A 46 -4.90 31.37 7.23
CA GLN A 46 -4.57 32.32 8.29
C GLN A 46 -5.83 32.64 9.10
N GLY A 47 -6.07 31.87 10.17
CA GLY A 47 -7.26 31.97 11.02
C GLY A 47 -7.34 33.18 11.95
N GLY A 48 -6.50 34.21 11.77
CA GLY A 48 -6.48 35.41 12.61
C GLY A 48 -6.39 35.05 14.12
N THR A 49 -7.44 35.39 14.88
CA THR A 49 -7.55 35.12 16.33
C THR A 49 -7.91 33.67 16.67
N GLN A 50 -8.33 32.85 15.71
CA GLN A 50 -8.71 31.44 15.93
C GLN A 50 -7.51 30.48 15.93
N GLY A 51 -6.31 30.99 15.64
CA GLY A 51 -5.09 30.20 15.50
C GLY A 51 -4.95 29.59 14.11
N THR A 52 -4.08 28.58 13.98
CA THR A 52 -3.81 27.92 12.70
C THR A 52 -5.00 27.07 12.25
N LEU A 53 -5.52 27.38 11.06
CA LEU A 53 -6.56 26.61 10.39
C LEU A 53 -5.98 25.90 9.16
N TYR A 54 -6.54 24.75 8.84
CA TYR A 54 -6.19 23.94 7.69
C TYR A 54 -7.43 23.64 6.87
N LYS A 55 -7.43 24.09 5.62
CA LYS A 55 -8.43 23.68 4.64
C LYS A 55 -7.97 22.38 3.99
N VAL A 56 -8.81 21.36 4.02
CA VAL A 56 -8.46 20.04 3.51
C VAL A 56 -9.28 19.74 2.26
N SER A 57 -8.62 19.22 1.23
CA SER A 57 -9.28 18.63 0.07
C SER A 57 -8.63 17.30 -0.28
N VAL A 58 -9.37 16.46 -1.01
CA VAL A 58 -8.93 15.11 -1.37
C VAL A 58 -9.11 14.95 -2.86
N THR A 59 -8.10 14.39 -3.51
CA THR A 59 -8.16 14.01 -4.92
C THR A 59 -7.52 12.64 -5.10
N ALA A 60 -8.09 11.81 -5.95
CA ALA A 60 -7.64 10.46 -6.22
C ALA A 60 -7.91 10.12 -7.69
N ARG A 61 -7.36 9.01 -8.16
CA ARG A 61 -7.71 8.46 -9.48
C ARG A 61 -9.14 7.95 -9.49
N ASP A 62 -9.74 7.91 -10.67
CA ASP A 62 -11.14 7.53 -10.88
C ASP A 62 -11.47 6.10 -10.43
N ASP A 63 -10.48 5.21 -10.43
CA ASP A 63 -10.62 3.81 -10.02
C ASP A 63 -10.45 3.58 -8.51
N VAL A 64 -10.18 4.64 -7.74
CA VAL A 64 -10.12 4.58 -6.27
C VAL A 64 -11.52 4.84 -5.70
N PRO A 65 -12.12 3.89 -4.96
CA PRO A 65 -13.42 4.10 -4.34
C PRO A 65 -13.35 5.14 -3.23
N PHE A 66 -14.50 5.68 -2.83
CA PHE A 66 -14.59 6.59 -1.69
C PHE A 66 -13.98 5.97 -0.41
N PHE A 67 -13.25 6.78 0.36
CA PHE A 67 -12.68 6.40 1.65
C PHE A 67 -13.01 7.43 2.72
N GLY A 68 -13.39 6.95 3.91
CA GLY A 68 -13.70 7.78 5.06
C GLY A 68 -12.46 8.24 5.83
N PRO A 69 -12.64 9.06 6.88
CA PRO A 69 -13.87 9.77 7.24
C PRO A 69 -14.29 10.81 6.19
N PRO A 70 -15.58 11.14 6.04
CA PRO A 70 -16.02 12.21 5.15
C PRO A 70 -15.43 13.56 5.59
N LEU A 71 -15.21 14.46 4.64
CA LEU A 71 -14.84 15.84 4.98
C LEU A 71 -16.01 16.52 5.69
N PRO A 72 -15.75 17.36 6.71
CA PRO A 72 -16.78 18.22 7.28
C PRO A 72 -17.21 19.28 6.27
N ASP A 73 -18.35 19.92 6.54
CA ASP A 73 -18.83 21.09 5.80
C ASP A 73 -18.95 22.28 6.76
N PRO A 74 -18.04 23.27 6.72
CA PRO A 74 -16.93 23.41 5.77
C PRO A 74 -15.74 22.48 6.06
N ALA A 75 -14.94 22.17 5.04
CA ALA A 75 -13.78 21.27 5.10
C ALA A 75 -12.53 21.92 5.77
N ILE A 76 -12.73 22.53 6.93
CA ILE A 76 -11.74 23.30 7.67
C ILE A 76 -11.50 22.65 9.03
N PHE A 77 -10.24 22.52 9.40
CA PHE A 77 -9.80 21.94 10.65
C PHE A 77 -8.91 22.90 11.43
N ARG A 78 -9.00 22.87 12.75
CA ARG A 78 -8.06 23.58 13.62
C ARG A 78 -6.88 22.67 13.93
N LYS A 79 -5.68 23.26 14.08
CA LYS A 79 -4.53 22.51 14.58
C LYS A 79 -4.85 21.91 15.96
N GLY A 80 -4.78 20.59 16.06
CA GLY A 80 -5.09 19.86 17.30
C GLY A 80 -5.19 18.35 17.10
N PRO A 81 -5.47 17.60 18.17
CA PRO A 81 -5.55 16.13 18.14
C PRO A 81 -6.67 15.62 17.22
N GLU A 82 -7.81 16.31 17.16
CA GLU A 82 -8.92 15.94 16.28
C GLU A 82 -8.52 15.97 14.80
N PHE A 83 -7.78 16.99 14.37
CA PHE A 83 -7.26 17.07 13.01
C PHE A 83 -6.22 15.98 12.73
N GLN A 84 -5.35 15.70 13.70
CA GLN A 84 -4.35 14.64 13.58
C GLN A 84 -5.02 13.27 13.40
N GLU A 85 -6.02 12.96 14.22
CA GLU A 85 -6.78 11.70 14.15
C GLU A 85 -7.53 11.58 12.82
N PHE A 86 -8.22 12.65 12.40
CA PHE A 86 -8.88 12.71 11.10
C PHE A 86 -7.88 12.42 9.98
N LEU A 87 -6.74 13.13 9.95
CA LEU A 87 -5.77 13.05 8.87
C LEU A 87 -5.13 11.66 8.78
N LEU A 88 -4.70 11.09 9.91
CA LEU A 88 -4.10 9.75 9.94
C LEU A 88 -5.10 8.68 9.51
N THR A 89 -6.32 8.73 10.03
CA THR A 89 -7.39 7.80 9.66
C THR A 89 -7.72 7.91 8.17
N LYS A 90 -7.79 9.14 7.65
CA LYS A 90 -8.06 9.42 6.24
C LYS A 90 -6.97 8.86 5.32
N LEU A 91 -5.69 8.98 5.70
CA LEU A 91 -4.56 8.47 4.93
C LEU A 91 -4.53 6.94 4.90
N ILE A 92 -4.75 6.29 6.03
CA ILE A 92 -4.82 4.82 6.12
C ILE A 92 -5.97 4.29 5.26
N ASN A 93 -7.16 4.89 5.38
CA ASN A 93 -8.31 4.50 4.58
C ASN A 93 -8.12 4.79 3.10
N ALA A 94 -7.41 5.86 2.74
CA ALA A 94 -7.03 6.14 1.37
C ALA A 94 -6.16 5.02 0.81
N GLU A 95 -5.18 4.53 1.58
CA GLU A 95 -4.32 3.42 1.14
C GLU A 95 -5.12 2.13 0.96
N TYR A 96 -6.00 1.79 1.91
CA TYR A 96 -6.90 0.63 1.78
C TYR A 96 -7.81 0.73 0.55
N ALA A 97 -8.32 1.93 0.24
CA ALA A 97 -9.10 2.14 -0.97
C ALA A 97 -8.25 2.02 -2.24
N CYS A 98 -7.01 2.50 -2.22
CA CYS A 98 -6.09 2.36 -3.34
C CYS A 98 -5.80 0.90 -3.68
N TYR A 99 -5.74 -0.03 -2.73
CA TYR A 99 -5.58 -1.47 -3.04
C TYR A 99 -6.73 -2.03 -3.90
N ARG A 100 -7.90 -1.40 -3.88
CA ARG A 100 -9.05 -1.78 -4.72
C ARG A 100 -8.97 -1.22 -6.15
N ALA A 101 -8.04 -0.31 -6.42
CA ALA A 101 -7.79 0.20 -7.77
C ALA A 101 -7.25 -0.93 -8.67
N GLU A 102 -7.56 -0.87 -9.97
CA GLU A 102 -7.39 -1.99 -10.90
C GLU A 102 -5.94 -2.52 -10.91
N LYS A 103 -4.98 -1.60 -10.90
CA LYS A 103 -3.55 -1.92 -10.93
C LYS A 103 -3.10 -2.72 -9.71
N PHE A 104 -3.56 -2.35 -8.53
CA PHE A 104 -3.18 -3.00 -7.28
C PHE A 104 -3.96 -4.29 -7.06
N ALA A 105 -5.26 -4.29 -7.35
CA ALA A 105 -6.11 -5.47 -7.22
C ALA A 105 -5.60 -6.65 -8.07
N LYS A 106 -5.19 -6.39 -9.32
CA LYS A 106 -4.60 -7.43 -10.20
C LYS A 106 -3.29 -7.99 -9.65
N LEU A 107 -2.44 -7.14 -9.09
CA LEU A 107 -1.16 -7.55 -8.51
C LEU A 107 -1.38 -8.38 -7.24
N GLU A 108 -2.33 -7.96 -6.40
CA GLU A 108 -2.75 -8.66 -5.19
C GLU A 108 -3.33 -10.03 -5.52
N GLU A 109 -4.26 -10.12 -6.46
CA GLU A 109 -4.90 -11.37 -6.86
C GLU A 109 -3.89 -12.41 -7.36
N ARG A 110 -2.95 -11.99 -8.23
CA ARG A 110 -1.87 -12.87 -8.72
C ARG A 110 -0.98 -13.37 -7.58
N THR A 111 -0.61 -12.48 -6.66
CA THR A 111 0.24 -12.84 -5.52
C THR A 111 -0.49 -13.80 -4.58
N ARG A 112 -1.76 -13.52 -4.30
CA ARG A 112 -2.62 -14.38 -3.47
C ARG A 112 -2.77 -15.78 -4.07
N ALA A 113 -3.01 -15.87 -5.38
CA ALA A 113 -3.13 -17.15 -6.07
C ALA A 113 -1.84 -17.98 -5.95
N ALA A 114 -0.68 -17.37 -6.22
CA ALA A 114 0.62 -18.05 -6.13
C ALA A 114 0.91 -18.56 -4.70
N LEU A 115 0.65 -17.73 -3.68
CA LEU A 115 0.85 -18.13 -2.28
C LEU A 115 -0.10 -19.25 -1.85
N LEU A 116 -1.36 -19.22 -2.32
CA LEU A 116 -2.34 -20.27 -2.04
C LEU A 116 -2.00 -21.59 -2.73
N GLU A 117 -1.48 -21.55 -3.94
CA GLU A 117 -1.01 -22.73 -4.68
C GLU A 117 0.16 -23.39 -3.94
N THR A 118 1.17 -22.60 -3.54
CA THR A 118 2.29 -23.11 -2.72
C THR A 118 1.81 -23.71 -1.40
N LEU A 119 0.89 -23.03 -0.70
CA LEU A 119 0.32 -23.54 0.55
C LEU A 119 -0.43 -24.87 0.33
N HIS A 120 -1.18 -24.96 -0.77
CA HIS A 120 -1.92 -26.17 -1.12
C HIS A 120 -0.99 -27.35 -1.38
N GLU A 121 0.05 -27.15 -2.20
CA GLU A 121 1.06 -28.18 -2.51
C GLU A 121 1.78 -28.66 -1.24
N GLU A 122 2.21 -27.75 -0.36
CA GLU A 122 2.87 -28.11 0.89
C GLU A 122 1.97 -28.92 1.83
N LEU A 123 0.71 -28.51 1.99
CA LEU A 123 -0.24 -29.22 2.84
C LEU A 123 -0.60 -30.59 2.27
N GLN A 124 -0.77 -30.68 0.94
CA GLN A 124 -1.04 -31.94 0.26
C GLN A 124 0.13 -32.92 0.43
N ALA A 125 1.37 -32.47 0.21
CA ALA A 125 2.56 -33.31 0.38
C ALA A 125 2.70 -33.82 1.83
N ARG A 126 2.47 -32.94 2.83
CA ARG A 126 2.50 -33.33 4.25
C ARG A 126 1.40 -34.33 4.59
N SER A 127 0.19 -34.15 4.04
CA SER A 127 -0.92 -35.08 4.25
C SER A 127 -0.64 -36.45 3.64
N GLN A 128 -0.07 -36.50 2.43
CA GLN A 128 0.34 -37.75 1.79
C GLN A 128 1.42 -38.48 2.59
N ALA A 129 2.44 -37.76 3.09
CA ALA A 129 3.46 -38.33 3.95
C ALA A 129 2.88 -38.90 5.25
N MET A 130 1.93 -38.21 5.89
CA MET A 130 1.27 -38.68 7.11
C MET A 130 0.44 -39.96 6.89
N LEU A 131 -0.19 -40.08 5.72
CA LEU A 131 -0.99 -41.26 5.36
C LEU A 131 -0.14 -42.44 4.85
N GLY A 132 1.19 -42.30 4.82
CA GLY A 132 2.08 -43.32 4.24
C GLY A 132 1.92 -43.47 2.73
N LEU A 133 1.33 -42.48 2.07
CA LEU A 133 1.15 -42.39 0.61
C LEU A 133 2.23 -41.52 -0.04
N GLY A 134 3.38 -41.35 0.64
CA GLY A 134 4.58 -40.80 0.01
C GLY A 134 5.03 -41.73 -1.13
N PRO A 135 5.85 -41.25 -2.07
CA PRO A 135 6.35 -42.10 -3.15
C PRO A 135 6.93 -43.37 -2.51
N ASP A 136 6.37 -44.53 -2.87
CA ASP A 136 6.88 -45.82 -2.43
C ASP A 136 8.38 -45.83 -2.68
N ASP A 137 9.16 -45.98 -1.61
CA ASP A 137 10.61 -46.13 -1.67
C ASP A 137 10.91 -47.56 -2.19
N GLU A 138 10.41 -47.87 -3.39
CA GLU A 138 10.86 -49.00 -4.18
C GLU A 138 12.09 -48.58 -4.97
N ARG A 139 13.25 -48.60 -4.30
CA ARG A 139 14.49 -49.14 -4.87
C ARG A 139 15.54 -49.37 -3.80
N ALA A 140 15.80 -50.66 -3.60
CA ALA A 140 17.03 -51.15 -3.00
C ALA A 140 18.27 -50.59 -3.71
N ASP A 141 19.31 -50.39 -2.90
CA ASP A 141 20.75 -50.48 -3.19
C ASP A 141 21.60 -49.18 -3.28
N ASN A 142 22.58 -49.15 -2.37
CA ASN A 142 23.90 -48.51 -2.41
C ASN A 142 24.05 -46.97 -2.47
N GLY A 143 24.33 -46.42 -1.27
CA GLY A 143 25.53 -45.62 -0.98
C GLY A 143 25.81 -44.36 -1.81
N GLY A 144 25.47 -43.18 -1.28
CA GLY A 144 25.95 -41.91 -1.81
C GLY A 144 25.45 -40.71 -1.00
N ALA A 145 26.37 -39.84 -0.59
CA ALA A 145 26.19 -38.71 0.32
C ALA A 145 25.07 -37.72 -0.09
N ALA A 146 24.32 -37.21 0.90
CA ALA A 146 23.41 -36.09 0.75
C ALA A 146 24.20 -34.76 0.63
N PRO A 147 23.92 -33.89 -0.36
CA PRO A 147 24.37 -32.51 -0.33
C PRO A 147 23.32 -31.60 0.32
N GLY A 148 23.81 -30.67 1.15
CA GLY A 148 23.02 -29.78 2.00
C GLY A 148 22.25 -28.68 1.26
N PHE A 149 21.07 -28.41 1.80
CA PHE A 149 20.07 -27.40 1.43
C PHE A 149 20.55 -25.92 1.47
N PHE A 150 21.79 -25.61 1.83
CA PHE A 150 22.21 -24.21 2.15
C PHE A 150 23.05 -23.48 1.10
N GLU A 151 23.28 -24.00 -0.11
CA GLU A 151 24.15 -23.34 -1.10
C GLU A 151 23.48 -22.36 -2.08
N SER A 152 22.16 -22.18 -2.01
CA SER A 152 21.44 -21.37 -3.03
C SER A 152 21.33 -19.87 -2.73
N PHE A 153 22.03 -19.36 -1.72
CA PHE A 153 22.03 -17.93 -1.41
C PHE A 153 23.46 -17.37 -1.40
N LYS A 154 23.96 -17.00 -2.58
CA LYS A 154 25.04 -16.02 -2.75
C LYS A 154 24.91 -15.27 -4.06
#